data_AF-V4V8J9-F1
#
_entry.id   AF-V4V8J9-F1
#
_cell.length_a   1.000
_cell.length_b   1.000
_cell.length_c   1.000
_cell.angle_alpha   90.00
_cell.angle_beta   90.00
_cell.angle_gamma   90.00
#
_symmetry.space_group_name_H-M   'P 1'
#
loop_
_entity.id
_entity.type
_entity.pdbx_description
1 polymer ?
#
loop_
_entity_poly.entity_id
_entity_poly.type
_entity_poly.pdbx_seq_one_letter_code
_entity_poly.pdbx_strand_id
1 'polypeptide(L)'
;MPWLAVPYSDLETKKALNRKFDIEGIPCLVVLQPYDDKDDATLHDGVELIYKYGIRAFPFTKEKLEELQKEEKEKHERQTLINLLTNHDRGYLLGHPPDEKVPVSSLVGKTVGLYFSARWCIPCEKFMPKLLSIYQKIKQNLVEKGDALEDFEVVFVSTDRDQTSFESYFGTMPWLALPFGDPTIKELTKYFDVQGIPCLVIIGPEGKTVTKQGRNLINLYQENAYPFTEAKLEFLEKQMEEEAKNLPRSEFHIGHRHELNLVSEGTGGGPFICCDCDEQGSGWAYQCLECGYEVHPKCVRAVDRGSMIQR
;
A
#
# COMPACT_ATOMS: atom_id res chain seq x y z
N MET A 1 -18.46 -25.39 -14.07
CA MET A 1 -19.12 -24.47 -13.12
C MET A 1 -20.61 -24.78 -13.09
N PRO A 2 -21.29 -24.75 -11.93
CA PRO A 2 -22.70 -25.15 -11.81
C PRO A 2 -23.70 -24.03 -12.19
N TRP A 3 -23.27 -23.01 -12.93
CA TRP A 3 -24.09 -21.82 -13.21
C TRP A 3 -24.79 -21.91 -14.56
N LEU A 4 -26.01 -21.38 -14.62
CA LEU A 4 -26.71 -21.15 -15.88
C LEU A 4 -26.04 -20.00 -16.62
N ALA A 5 -25.99 -20.08 -17.95
CA ALA A 5 -25.37 -19.07 -18.80
C ALA A 5 -26.34 -18.61 -19.89
N VAL A 6 -26.33 -17.32 -20.19
CA VAL A 6 -26.97 -16.79 -21.40
C VAL A 6 -26.26 -17.42 -22.62
N PRO A 7 -26.99 -18.01 -23.58
CA PRO A 7 -26.38 -18.68 -24.74
C PRO A 7 -25.36 -17.81 -25.47
N TYR A 8 -24.32 -18.44 -26.05
CA TYR A 8 -23.26 -17.70 -26.74
C TYR A 8 -23.81 -16.81 -27.86
N SER A 9 -24.78 -17.33 -28.62
CA SER A 9 -25.41 -16.68 -29.76
C SER A 9 -26.41 -15.56 -29.42
N ASP A 10 -26.88 -15.47 -28.17
CA ASP A 10 -27.86 -14.45 -27.77
C ASP A 10 -27.15 -13.12 -27.45
N LEU A 11 -26.76 -12.41 -28.52
CA LEU A 11 -26.03 -11.16 -28.42
C LEU A 11 -26.91 -10.00 -27.92
N GLU A 12 -28.21 -10.03 -28.23
CA GLU A 12 -29.13 -8.96 -27.87
C GLU A 12 -29.42 -8.95 -26.37
N THR A 13 -29.67 -10.11 -25.75
CA THR A 13 -29.79 -10.20 -24.28
C THR A 13 -28.52 -9.74 -23.58
N LYS A 14 -27.34 -10.14 -24.06
CA LYS A 14 -26.06 -9.71 -23.46
C LYS A 14 -25.85 -8.20 -23.53
N LYS A 15 -26.11 -7.57 -24.68
CA LYS A 15 -26.05 -6.11 -24.82
C LYS A 15 -27.06 -5.42 -23.93
N ALA A 16 -28.28 -5.94 -23.84
CA ALA A 16 -29.32 -5.40 -22.98
C ALA A 16 -28.93 -5.45 -21.50
N LEU A 17 -28.37 -6.58 -21.03
CA LEU A 17 -27.89 -6.71 -19.64
C LEU A 17 -26.72 -5.78 -19.35
N ASN A 18 -25.72 -5.68 -20.24
CA ASN A 18 -24.60 -4.75 -20.08
C ASN A 18 -25.07 -3.30 -19.96
N ARG A 19 -26.04 -2.88 -20.78
CA ARG A 19 -26.62 -1.53 -20.71
C ARG A 19 -27.48 -1.34 -19.47
N LYS A 20 -28.26 -2.35 -19.09
CA LYS A 20 -29.18 -2.28 -17.94
C LYS A 20 -28.41 -2.07 -16.63
N PHE A 21 -27.29 -2.77 -16.46
CA PHE A 21 -26.50 -2.73 -15.24
C PHE A 21 -25.25 -1.87 -15.33
N ASP A 22 -25.10 -1.14 -16.43
CA ASP A 22 -23.98 -0.23 -16.71
C ASP A 22 -22.61 -0.89 -16.49
N ILE A 23 -22.40 -2.03 -17.16
CA ILE A 23 -21.18 -2.82 -16.99
C ILE A 23 -20.03 -2.16 -17.76
N GLU A 24 -19.17 -1.46 -17.02
CA GLU A 24 -17.98 -0.76 -17.57
C GLU A 24 -16.71 -1.64 -17.62
N GLY A 25 -16.69 -2.79 -16.92
CA GLY A 25 -15.49 -3.61 -16.80
C GLY A 25 -15.73 -5.05 -16.34
N ILE A 26 -14.66 -5.85 -16.36
CA ILE A 26 -14.64 -7.23 -15.85
C ILE A 26 -13.47 -7.44 -14.90
N PRO A 27 -13.59 -8.31 -13.88
CA PRO A 27 -14.79 -9.07 -13.51
C PRO A 27 -15.88 -8.16 -12.91
N CYS A 28 -17.15 -8.48 -13.18
CA CYS A 28 -18.32 -7.83 -12.58
C CYS A 28 -19.30 -8.88 -12.06
N LEU A 29 -19.92 -8.60 -10.91
CA LEU A 29 -20.92 -9.43 -10.27
C LEU A 29 -22.02 -8.52 -9.73
N VAL A 30 -23.20 -8.62 -10.34
CA VAL A 30 -24.40 -7.92 -9.91
C VAL A 30 -25.24 -8.87 -9.05
N VAL A 31 -25.59 -8.47 -7.84
CA VAL A 31 -26.45 -9.25 -6.94
C VAL A 31 -27.85 -8.65 -6.94
N LEU A 32 -28.83 -9.44 -7.40
CA LEU A 32 -30.24 -9.06 -7.44
C LEU A 32 -30.93 -9.55 -6.16
N GLN A 33 -31.56 -8.64 -5.41
CA GLN A 33 -32.35 -9.04 -4.24
C GLN A 33 -33.68 -9.69 -4.68
N PRO A 34 -34.12 -10.76 -3.99
CA PRO A 34 -35.29 -11.55 -4.41
C PRO A 34 -36.67 -10.90 -4.22
N TYR A 35 -36.77 -9.76 -3.50
CA TYR A 35 -38.08 -9.23 -3.05
C TYR A 35 -38.27 -7.72 -3.19
N ASP A 36 -37.42 -7.01 -3.92
CA ASP A 36 -37.53 -5.55 -4.00
C ASP A 36 -37.55 -5.11 -5.48
N ASP A 37 -38.74 -4.69 -5.95
CA ASP A 37 -39.02 -4.28 -7.34
C ASP A 37 -38.46 -2.87 -7.66
N LYS A 38 -37.57 -2.34 -6.81
CA LYS A 38 -36.94 -1.03 -6.95
C LYS A 38 -35.49 -1.17 -7.40
N ASP A 39 -34.97 -0.21 -8.15
CA ASP A 39 -33.56 -0.18 -8.57
C ASP A 39 -32.57 -0.24 -7.38
N ASP A 40 -32.98 0.19 -6.18
CA ASP A 40 -32.23 0.08 -4.91
C ASP A 40 -31.96 -1.38 -4.44
N ALA A 41 -32.59 -2.36 -5.09
CA ALA A 41 -32.46 -3.79 -4.82
C ALA A 41 -31.24 -4.44 -5.52
N THR A 42 -30.45 -3.67 -6.26
CA THR A 42 -29.35 -4.17 -7.07
C THR A 42 -28.01 -3.75 -6.49
N LEU A 43 -27.20 -4.72 -6.10
CA LEU A 43 -25.82 -4.47 -5.63
C LEU A 43 -24.85 -4.66 -6.79
N HIS A 44 -24.19 -3.57 -7.19
CA HIS A 44 -23.22 -3.55 -8.29
C HIS A 44 -21.79 -3.91 -7.84
N ASP A 45 -21.54 -3.93 -6.53
CA ASP A 45 -20.26 -4.18 -5.87
C ASP A 45 -20.09 -5.65 -5.44
N GLY A 46 -20.84 -6.58 -6.04
CA GLY A 46 -20.84 -7.99 -5.64
C GLY A 46 -19.45 -8.64 -5.64
N VAL A 47 -18.57 -8.23 -6.57
CA VAL A 47 -17.17 -8.71 -6.62
C VAL A 47 -16.43 -8.30 -5.34
N GLU A 48 -16.54 -7.04 -4.94
CA GLU A 48 -15.91 -6.51 -3.74
C GLU A 48 -16.46 -7.17 -2.48
N LEU A 49 -17.79 -7.33 -2.39
CA LEU A 49 -18.44 -8.02 -1.27
C LEU A 49 -17.95 -9.47 -1.10
N ILE A 50 -17.75 -10.19 -2.21
CA ILE A 50 -17.19 -11.54 -2.20
C ILE A 50 -15.72 -11.51 -1.76
N TYR A 51 -14.90 -10.60 -2.28
CA TYR A 51 -13.51 -10.49 -1.84
C TYR A 51 -13.40 -10.18 -0.34
N LYS A 52 -14.23 -9.27 0.14
CA LYS A 52 -14.18 -8.76 1.50
C LYS A 52 -14.80 -9.72 2.52
N TYR A 53 -16.00 -10.21 2.26
CA TYR A 53 -16.76 -11.01 3.23
C TYR A 53 -16.91 -12.49 2.84
N GLY A 54 -16.66 -12.83 1.57
CA GLY A 54 -16.82 -14.19 1.06
C GLY A 54 -18.24 -14.71 1.28
N ILE A 55 -18.36 -15.96 1.73
CA ILE A 55 -19.65 -16.59 2.01
C ILE A 55 -20.47 -15.84 3.09
N ARG A 56 -19.82 -15.06 3.96
CA ARG A 56 -20.51 -14.36 5.05
C ARG A 56 -21.42 -13.25 4.54
N ALA A 57 -21.14 -12.70 3.36
CA ALA A 57 -22.01 -11.70 2.74
C ALA A 57 -23.38 -12.27 2.41
N PHE A 58 -23.52 -13.56 2.13
CA PHE A 58 -24.80 -14.19 1.87
C PHE A 58 -25.75 -14.04 3.07
N PRO A 59 -27.03 -13.67 2.89
CA PRO A 59 -27.80 -13.59 1.63
C PRO A 59 -27.68 -12.28 0.83
N PHE A 60 -26.65 -11.49 1.09
CA PHE A 60 -26.38 -10.17 0.49
C PHE A 60 -27.46 -9.15 0.78
N THR A 61 -28.29 -9.35 1.81
CA THR A 61 -29.29 -8.36 2.21
C THR A 61 -28.62 -7.14 2.81
N LYS A 62 -29.28 -5.98 2.69
CA LYS A 62 -28.79 -4.72 3.26
C LYS A 62 -28.47 -4.86 4.75
N GLU A 63 -29.36 -5.49 5.52
CA GLU A 63 -29.18 -5.71 6.95
C GLU A 63 -27.95 -6.58 7.25
N LYS A 64 -27.68 -7.60 6.41
CA LYS A 64 -26.53 -8.48 6.59
C LYS A 64 -25.22 -7.75 6.29
N LEU A 65 -25.20 -6.93 5.25
CA LEU A 65 -24.03 -6.13 4.89
C LEU A 65 -23.75 -5.05 5.95
N GLU A 66 -24.79 -4.39 6.48
CA GLU A 66 -24.67 -3.43 7.58
C GLU A 66 -24.13 -4.09 8.87
N GLU A 67 -24.58 -5.31 9.20
CA GLU A 67 -24.04 -6.09 10.31
C GLU A 67 -22.54 -6.37 10.13
N LEU A 68 -22.11 -6.85 8.96
CA LEU A 68 -20.70 -7.14 8.67
C LEU A 68 -19.82 -5.89 8.69
N GLN A 69 -20.32 -4.79 8.15
CA GLN A 69 -19.64 -3.49 8.20
C GLN A 69 -19.49 -3.00 9.64
N LYS A 70 -20.52 -3.17 10.47
CA LYS A 70 -20.47 -2.82 11.89
C LYS A 70 -19.44 -3.66 12.64
N GLU A 71 -19.42 -4.97 12.43
CA GLU A 71 -18.41 -5.86 13.03
C GLU A 71 -16.98 -5.47 12.63
N GLU A 72 -16.77 -5.13 11.35
CA GLU A 72 -15.47 -4.69 10.86
C GLU A 72 -15.07 -3.34 11.49
N LYS A 73 -15.99 -2.38 11.57
CA LYS A 73 -15.77 -1.10 12.22
C LYS A 73 -15.39 -1.29 13.68
N GLU A 74 -16.13 -2.12 14.41
CA GLU A 74 -15.82 -2.46 15.80
C GLU A 74 -14.45 -3.16 15.94
N LYS A 75 -14.08 -4.01 14.98
CA LYS A 75 -12.75 -4.65 14.95
C LYS A 75 -11.65 -3.59 14.80
N HIS A 76 -11.84 -2.61 13.93
CA HIS A 76 -10.91 -1.49 13.74
C HIS A 76 -10.85 -0.58 14.97
N GLU A 77 -11.99 -0.28 15.59
CA GLU A 77 -12.08 0.50 16.83
C GLU A 77 -11.41 -0.21 18.02
N ARG A 78 -11.44 -1.54 18.06
CA ARG A 78 -10.75 -2.37 19.07
C ARG A 78 -9.34 -2.79 18.66
N GLN A 79 -8.82 -2.29 17.54
CA GLN A 79 -7.48 -2.61 17.07
C GLN A 79 -6.44 -2.24 18.14
N THR A 80 -5.58 -3.20 18.46
CA THR A 80 -4.37 -3.02 19.26
C THR A 80 -3.26 -3.83 18.62
N LEU A 81 -2.00 -3.54 18.96
CA LEU A 81 -0.88 -4.31 18.45
C LEU A 81 -0.95 -5.79 18.87
N ILE A 82 -1.39 -6.05 20.10
CA ILE A 82 -1.62 -7.41 20.61
C ILE A 82 -2.65 -8.14 19.75
N ASN A 83 -3.82 -7.53 19.50
CA ASN A 83 -4.88 -8.17 18.73
C ASN A 83 -4.51 -8.38 17.25
N LEU A 84 -3.62 -7.56 16.69
CA LEU A 84 -3.13 -7.71 15.33
C LEU A 84 -2.08 -8.81 15.21
N LEU A 85 -1.15 -8.87 16.15
CA LEU A 85 0.05 -9.69 16.00
C LEU A 85 0.00 -10.95 16.85
N THR A 86 -1.09 -11.24 17.58
CA THR A 86 -1.25 -12.47 18.38
C THR A 86 -2.44 -13.32 17.98
N ASN A 87 -2.36 -14.60 18.34
CA ASN A 87 -3.44 -15.57 18.19
C ASN A 87 -3.45 -16.50 19.43
N HIS A 88 -4.40 -17.44 19.46
CA HIS A 88 -4.61 -18.33 20.60
C HIS A 88 -3.40 -19.20 20.95
N ASP A 89 -2.54 -19.51 19.98
CA ASP A 89 -1.41 -20.42 20.16
C ASP A 89 -0.06 -19.68 20.33
N ARG A 90 0.02 -18.42 19.93
CA ARG A 90 1.29 -17.71 19.81
C ARG A 90 1.17 -16.24 20.23
N GLY A 91 2.07 -15.82 21.12
CA GLY A 91 2.22 -14.47 21.67
C GLY A 91 3.56 -13.76 21.36
N TYR A 92 4.39 -14.30 20.45
CA TYR A 92 5.77 -13.84 20.21
C TYR A 92 6.14 -13.73 18.72
N LEU A 93 6.99 -12.79 18.37
CA LEU A 93 7.63 -12.65 17.06
C LEU A 93 9.01 -13.31 17.05
N LEU A 94 9.54 -13.57 15.86
CA LEU A 94 10.92 -14.02 15.67
C LEU A 94 11.85 -12.81 15.64
N GLY A 95 12.96 -12.87 16.36
CA GLY A 95 14.04 -11.88 16.40
C GLY A 95 15.37 -12.42 15.89
N HIS A 96 16.46 -11.74 16.28
CA HIS A 96 17.83 -12.08 15.91
C HIS A 96 18.73 -12.19 17.16
N PRO A 97 19.46 -13.31 17.35
CA PRO A 97 19.73 -14.39 16.39
C PRO A 97 18.48 -15.23 16.06
N PRO A 98 18.49 -15.95 14.91
CA PRO A 98 17.36 -16.77 14.48
C PRO A 98 16.89 -17.69 15.62
N ASP A 99 15.57 -17.83 15.79
CA ASP A 99 14.87 -18.51 16.90
C ASP A 99 14.67 -17.70 18.20
N GLU A 100 15.20 -16.47 18.29
CA GLU A 100 14.84 -15.58 19.41
C GLU A 100 13.34 -15.28 19.38
N LYS A 101 12.67 -15.48 20.51
CA LYS A 101 11.24 -15.21 20.67
C LYS A 101 11.04 -13.89 21.40
N VAL A 102 10.57 -12.88 20.67
CA VAL A 102 10.30 -11.54 21.22
C VAL A 102 8.80 -11.43 21.54
N PRO A 103 8.39 -11.19 22.79
CA PRO A 103 6.98 -11.09 23.13
C PRO A 103 6.35 -9.87 22.44
N VAL A 104 5.16 -10.01 21.84
CA VAL A 104 4.48 -8.89 21.14
C VAL A 104 4.24 -7.69 22.07
N SER A 105 4.06 -7.94 23.37
CA SER A 105 3.88 -6.89 24.38
C SER A 105 5.07 -5.93 24.49
N SER A 106 6.28 -6.32 24.09
CA SER A 106 7.45 -5.42 24.11
C SER A 106 7.41 -4.35 23.02
N LEU A 107 6.52 -4.47 22.04
CA LEU A 107 6.32 -3.47 20.99
C LEU A 107 5.19 -2.46 21.34
N VAL A 108 4.46 -2.66 22.43
CA VAL A 108 3.40 -1.72 22.85
C VAL A 108 4.03 -0.37 23.19
N GLY A 109 3.44 0.72 22.67
CA GLY A 109 3.99 2.07 22.80
C GLY A 109 5.00 2.45 21.71
N LYS A 110 5.38 1.53 20.82
CA LYS A 110 6.28 1.81 19.69
C LYS A 110 5.50 2.10 18.41
N THR A 111 6.11 2.85 17.50
CA THR A 111 5.64 2.89 16.11
C THR A 111 6.13 1.63 15.40
N VAL A 112 5.22 0.87 14.78
CA VAL A 112 5.52 -0.43 14.17
C VAL A 112 5.15 -0.43 12.69
N GLY A 113 6.11 -0.74 11.83
CA GLY A 113 5.87 -1.00 10.40
C GLY A 113 5.61 -2.47 10.12
N LEU A 114 4.42 -2.84 9.64
CA LEU A 114 4.13 -4.18 9.13
C LEU A 114 4.55 -4.27 7.66
N TYR A 115 5.65 -4.98 7.41
CA TYR A 115 6.26 -5.07 6.09
C TYR A 115 5.87 -6.36 5.37
N PHE A 116 4.91 -6.27 4.44
CA PHE A 116 4.47 -7.38 3.62
C PHE A 116 5.39 -7.51 2.40
N SER A 117 6.09 -8.63 2.31
CA SER A 117 7.16 -8.84 1.34
C SER A 117 7.42 -10.33 1.09
N ALA A 118 8.24 -10.64 0.09
CA ALA A 118 8.72 -11.99 -0.18
C ALA A 118 10.01 -11.97 -0.99
N ARG A 119 10.78 -13.06 -0.90
CA ARG A 119 12.03 -13.26 -1.65
C ARG A 119 11.81 -13.37 -3.15
N TRP A 120 10.72 -14.01 -3.59
CA TRP A 120 10.43 -14.21 -5.01
C TRP A 120 9.97 -12.92 -5.74
N CYS A 121 9.76 -11.82 -5.01
CA CYS A 121 9.19 -10.57 -5.50
C CYS A 121 10.29 -9.56 -5.86
N ILE A 122 10.52 -9.35 -7.16
CA ILE A 122 11.55 -8.41 -7.65
C ILE A 122 11.36 -6.98 -7.11
N PRO A 123 10.15 -6.38 -7.11
CA PRO A 123 9.96 -5.06 -6.51
C PRO A 123 10.29 -5.02 -5.01
N CYS A 124 10.12 -6.14 -4.31
CA CYS A 124 10.41 -6.27 -2.90
C CYS A 124 11.91 -6.23 -2.63
N GLU A 125 12.70 -6.95 -3.43
CA GLU A 125 14.17 -6.93 -3.37
C GLU A 125 14.72 -5.52 -3.60
N LYS A 126 14.14 -4.76 -4.54
CA LYS A 126 14.54 -3.37 -4.79
C LYS A 126 14.22 -2.44 -3.62
N PHE A 127 13.10 -2.65 -2.93
CA PHE A 127 12.67 -1.80 -1.82
C PHE A 127 13.38 -2.11 -0.49
N MET A 128 13.77 -3.37 -0.26
CA MET A 128 14.44 -3.81 0.97
C MET A 128 15.64 -2.94 1.38
N PRO A 129 16.66 -2.67 0.52
CA PRO A 129 17.83 -1.90 0.95
C PRO A 129 17.47 -0.46 1.34
N LYS A 130 16.45 0.11 0.70
CA LYS A 130 15.94 1.45 1.02
C LYS A 130 15.25 1.46 2.40
N LEU A 131 14.39 0.47 2.67
CA LEU A 131 13.76 0.32 3.98
C LEU A 131 14.80 0.08 5.08
N LEU A 132 15.83 -0.74 4.82
CA LEU A 132 16.93 -0.98 5.75
C LEU A 132 17.68 0.30 6.12
N SER A 133 18.06 1.09 5.11
CA SER A 133 18.74 2.38 5.33
C SER A 133 17.88 3.34 6.15
N ILE A 134 16.60 3.45 5.82
CA ILE A 134 15.68 4.37 6.51
C ILE A 134 15.40 3.91 7.93
N TYR A 135 15.23 2.61 8.16
CA TYR A 135 15.13 2.03 9.50
C TYR A 135 16.34 2.41 10.36
N GLN A 136 17.56 2.20 9.85
CA GLN A 136 18.79 2.54 10.58
C GLN A 136 18.87 4.02 10.92
N LYS A 137 18.56 4.91 9.96
CA LYS A 137 18.55 6.36 10.19
C LYS A 137 17.51 6.78 11.24
N ILE A 138 16.30 6.21 11.20
CA ILE A 138 15.27 6.48 12.22
C ILE A 138 15.77 6.05 13.60
N LYS A 139 16.30 4.82 13.72
CA LYS A 139 16.86 4.33 14.99
C LYS A 139 17.99 5.22 15.50
N GLN A 140 18.89 5.66 14.62
CA GLN A 140 19.97 6.58 14.98
C GLN A 140 19.44 7.93 15.48
N ASN A 141 18.53 8.55 14.73
CA ASN A 141 17.94 9.84 15.11
C ASN A 141 17.21 9.78 16.46
N LEU A 142 16.58 8.64 16.78
CA LEU A 142 15.92 8.42 18.07
C LEU A 142 16.92 8.35 19.23
N VAL A 143 18.04 7.63 19.04
CA VAL A 143 19.13 7.59 20.03
C VAL A 143 19.70 8.98 20.27
N GLU A 144 19.89 9.78 19.22
CA GLU A 144 20.42 11.14 19.32
C GLU A 144 19.46 12.12 20.04
N LYS A 145 18.15 11.94 19.85
CA LYS A 145 17.13 12.74 20.55
C LYS A 145 17.01 12.38 22.04
N GLY A 146 17.35 11.15 22.42
CA GLY A 146 17.33 10.69 23.81
C GLY A 146 15.93 10.53 24.42
N ASP A 147 14.88 10.51 23.61
CA ASP A 147 13.52 10.27 24.09
C ASP A 147 13.24 8.77 24.20
N ALA A 148 13.28 8.24 25.42
CA ALA A 148 13.06 6.82 25.68
C ALA A 148 11.60 6.36 25.39
N LEU A 149 10.67 7.29 25.16
CA LEU A 149 9.27 6.98 24.85
C LEU A 149 9.03 6.74 23.35
N GLU A 150 9.93 7.19 22.49
CA GLU A 150 9.83 7.00 21.05
C GLU A 150 10.71 5.84 20.57
N ASP A 151 10.09 4.86 19.90
CA ASP A 151 10.83 3.79 19.25
C ASP A 151 10.14 3.38 17.94
N PHE A 152 10.95 2.89 17.01
CA PHE A 152 10.50 2.37 15.73
C PHE A 152 10.93 0.91 15.59
N GLU A 153 10.00 0.06 15.19
CA GLU A 153 10.28 -1.33 14.86
C GLU A 153 9.59 -1.75 13.56
N VAL A 154 10.14 -2.75 12.87
CA VAL A 154 9.50 -3.38 11.71
C VAL A 154 9.19 -4.83 12.01
N VAL A 155 8.03 -5.30 11.54
CA VAL A 155 7.63 -6.71 11.59
C VAL A 155 7.44 -7.20 10.17
N PHE A 156 8.32 -8.10 9.74
CA PHE A 156 8.22 -8.78 8.47
C PHE A 156 7.04 -9.75 8.47
N VAL A 157 6.14 -9.55 7.51
CA VAL A 157 4.98 -10.38 7.24
C VAL A 157 5.22 -11.08 5.91
N SER A 158 5.80 -12.28 5.97
CA SER A 158 6.24 -13.00 4.78
C SER A 158 5.08 -13.54 3.95
N THR A 159 5.23 -13.41 2.63
CA THR A 159 4.39 -14.07 1.62
C THR A 159 5.21 -15.07 0.79
N ASP A 160 6.34 -15.53 1.35
CA ASP A 160 7.14 -16.60 0.76
C ASP A 160 6.35 -17.91 0.68
N ARG A 161 6.78 -18.79 -0.23
CA ARG A 161 6.07 -20.04 -0.52
C ARG A 161 6.59 -21.23 0.28
N ASP A 162 7.76 -21.07 0.89
CA ASP A 162 8.46 -22.10 1.64
C ASP A 162 9.33 -21.50 2.75
N GLN A 163 9.60 -22.33 3.76
CA GLN A 163 10.37 -21.98 4.96
C GLN A 163 11.79 -21.52 4.63
N THR A 164 12.45 -22.16 3.66
CA THR A 164 13.85 -21.86 3.31
C THR A 164 14.00 -20.48 2.68
N SER A 165 13.09 -20.12 1.78
CA SER A 165 13.01 -18.78 1.20
C SER A 165 12.75 -17.72 2.27
N PHE A 166 11.86 -18.01 3.21
CA PHE A 166 11.59 -17.13 4.36
C PHE A 166 12.85 -16.92 5.22
N GLU A 167 13.49 -17.99 5.67
CA GLU A 167 14.68 -17.92 6.54
C GLU A 167 15.82 -17.18 5.87
N SER A 168 16.09 -17.50 4.59
CA SER A 168 17.15 -16.85 3.82
C SER A 168 16.91 -15.35 3.67
N TYR A 169 15.67 -14.91 3.51
CA TYR A 169 15.35 -13.50 3.30
C TYR A 169 15.28 -12.75 4.63
N PHE A 170 14.60 -13.32 5.63
CA PHE A 170 14.53 -12.78 6.98
C PHE A 170 15.91 -12.63 7.61
N GLY A 171 16.83 -13.56 7.36
CA GLY A 171 18.23 -13.48 7.83
C GLY A 171 19.02 -12.26 7.31
N THR A 172 18.50 -11.53 6.32
CA THR A 172 19.10 -10.28 5.82
C THR A 172 18.53 -9.01 6.47
N MET A 173 17.49 -9.17 7.30
CA MET A 173 16.77 -8.07 7.93
C MET A 173 17.24 -7.91 9.39
N PRO A 174 17.26 -6.69 9.96
CA PRO A 174 17.65 -6.47 11.36
C PRO A 174 16.47 -6.48 12.33
N TRP A 175 15.24 -6.64 11.82
CA TRP A 175 13.99 -6.43 12.56
C TRP A 175 13.27 -7.75 12.83
N LEU A 176 12.02 -7.70 13.28
CA LEU A 176 11.27 -8.89 13.72
C LEU A 176 10.47 -9.53 12.58
N ALA A 177 9.98 -10.76 12.77
CA ALA A 177 9.09 -11.41 11.82
C ALA A 177 7.95 -12.18 12.49
N LEU A 178 6.82 -12.30 11.79
CA LEU A 178 5.87 -13.38 12.09
C LEU A 178 6.48 -14.72 11.64
N PRO A 179 6.29 -15.81 12.41
CA PRO A 179 6.71 -17.13 11.98
C PRO A 179 6.10 -17.49 10.62
N PHE A 180 6.87 -18.18 9.77
CA PHE A 180 6.38 -18.67 8.50
C PHE A 180 5.17 -19.61 8.69
N GLY A 181 4.16 -19.44 7.84
CA GLY A 181 2.93 -20.21 7.91
C GLY A 181 1.95 -19.81 9.02
N ASP A 182 2.26 -18.79 9.83
CA ASP A 182 1.37 -18.31 10.88
C ASP A 182 0.02 -17.83 10.28
N PRO A 183 -1.14 -18.29 10.81
CA PRO A 183 -2.45 -17.92 10.28
C PRO A 183 -2.72 -16.40 10.32
N THR A 184 -2.11 -15.68 11.27
CA THR A 184 -2.21 -14.23 11.41
C THR A 184 -1.71 -13.51 10.15
N ILE A 185 -0.78 -14.09 9.38
CA ILE A 185 -0.32 -13.52 8.10
C ILE A 185 -1.50 -13.32 7.13
N LYS A 186 -2.35 -14.35 6.97
CA LYS A 186 -3.52 -14.30 6.09
C LYS A 186 -4.57 -13.32 6.62
N GLU A 187 -4.76 -13.29 7.93
CA GLU A 187 -5.68 -12.37 8.58
C GLU A 187 -5.27 -10.91 8.40
N LEU A 188 -3.98 -10.60 8.56
CA LEU A 188 -3.42 -9.26 8.35
C LEU A 188 -3.51 -8.84 6.89
N THR A 189 -3.17 -9.72 5.96
CA THR A 189 -3.28 -9.47 4.51
C THR A 189 -4.71 -9.05 4.15
N LYS A 190 -5.70 -9.77 4.69
CA LYS A 190 -7.12 -9.43 4.50
C LYS A 190 -7.53 -8.16 5.23
N TYR A 191 -7.15 -8.01 6.49
CA TYR A 191 -7.54 -6.88 7.34
C TYR A 191 -7.04 -5.54 6.78
N PHE A 192 -5.81 -5.53 6.26
CA PHE A 192 -5.24 -4.34 5.64
C PHE A 192 -5.57 -4.18 4.17
N ASP A 193 -6.25 -5.17 3.56
CA ASP A 193 -6.57 -5.21 2.15
C ASP A 193 -5.30 -5.09 1.27
N VAL A 194 -4.32 -5.95 1.54
CA VAL A 194 -3.03 -5.93 0.85
C VAL A 194 -3.17 -6.56 -0.54
N GLN A 195 -3.34 -5.70 -1.55
CA GLN A 195 -3.51 -6.10 -2.95
C GLN A 195 -2.19 -6.39 -3.69
N GLY A 196 -1.05 -5.96 -3.14
CA GLY A 196 0.26 -6.15 -3.77
C GLY A 196 1.41 -5.90 -2.80
N ILE A 197 2.58 -6.43 -3.16
CA ILE A 197 3.83 -6.31 -2.38
C ILE A 197 4.94 -5.65 -3.23
N PRO A 198 5.89 -4.92 -2.61
CA PRO A 198 5.98 -4.65 -1.18
C PRO A 198 4.90 -3.68 -0.69
N CYS A 199 4.36 -3.94 0.50
CA CYS A 199 3.45 -3.05 1.21
C CYS A 199 3.98 -2.82 2.63
N LEU A 200 3.83 -1.59 3.14
CA LEU A 200 4.24 -1.23 4.49
C LEU A 200 3.11 -0.46 5.16
N VAL A 201 2.52 -1.08 6.19
CA VAL A 201 1.47 -0.46 7.01
C VAL A 201 2.09 0.05 8.29
N ILE A 202 1.83 1.31 8.64
CA ILE A 202 2.34 1.92 9.87
C ILE A 202 1.27 1.87 10.95
N ILE A 203 1.64 1.29 12.09
CA ILE A 203 0.87 1.24 13.32
C ILE A 203 1.53 2.20 14.32
N GLY A 204 0.76 3.12 14.88
CA GLY A 204 1.25 4.08 15.86
C GLY A 204 1.42 3.46 17.25
N PRO A 205 1.98 4.22 18.20
CA PRO A 205 2.26 3.76 19.57
C PRO A 205 1.01 3.27 20.33
N GLU A 206 -0.16 3.80 20.00
CA GLU A 206 -1.46 3.38 20.55
C GLU A 206 -1.98 2.04 19.98
N GLY A 207 -1.24 1.41 19.06
CA GLY A 207 -1.68 0.19 18.37
C GLY A 207 -2.73 0.44 17.28
N LYS A 208 -2.95 1.71 16.90
CA LYS A 208 -3.86 2.13 15.82
C LYS A 208 -3.14 2.28 14.50
N THR A 209 -3.84 2.00 13.41
CA THR A 209 -3.30 2.18 12.06
C THR A 209 -3.18 3.65 11.77
N VAL A 210 -1.96 4.10 11.50
CA VAL A 210 -1.67 5.48 11.10
C VAL A 210 -1.81 5.62 9.59
N THR A 211 -1.25 4.68 8.82
CA THR A 211 -1.36 4.70 7.37
C THR A 211 -1.07 3.34 6.75
N LYS A 212 -1.77 3.00 5.66
CA LYS A 212 -1.47 1.84 4.81
C LYS A 212 -0.46 2.16 3.70
N GLN A 213 -0.08 3.43 3.56
CA GLN A 213 0.77 3.95 2.48
C GLN A 213 2.23 4.16 2.93
N GLY A 214 2.69 3.45 3.96
CA GLY A 214 4.03 3.62 4.54
C GLY A 214 5.15 3.47 3.51
N ARG A 215 5.00 2.56 2.54
CA ARG A 215 5.96 2.41 1.43
C ARG A 215 6.10 3.69 0.61
N ASN A 216 4.98 4.34 0.27
CA ASN A 216 4.97 5.56 -0.52
C ASN A 216 5.59 6.72 0.27
N LEU A 217 5.24 6.84 1.55
CA LEU A 217 5.79 7.87 2.43
C LEU A 217 7.30 7.74 2.63
N ILE A 218 7.80 6.51 2.80
CA ILE A 218 9.25 6.25 2.87
C ILE A 218 9.94 6.55 1.55
N ASN A 219 9.30 6.28 0.41
CA ASN A 219 9.87 6.64 -0.89
C ASN A 219 9.94 8.15 -1.10
N LEU A 220 8.93 8.88 -0.64
CA LEU A 220 8.80 10.32 -0.83
C LEU A 220 9.63 11.12 0.17
N TYR A 221 9.43 10.86 1.47
CA TYR A 221 10.00 11.66 2.57
C TYR A 221 11.16 10.98 3.29
N GLN A 222 11.50 9.74 2.95
CA GLN A 222 12.59 8.97 3.57
C GLN A 222 12.42 8.87 5.11
N GLU A 223 13.49 9.01 5.88
CA GLU A 223 13.45 9.03 7.36
C GLU A 223 12.61 10.18 7.93
N ASN A 224 12.41 11.28 7.18
CA ASN A 224 11.62 12.42 7.65
C ASN A 224 10.13 12.10 7.75
N ALA A 225 9.68 11.03 7.11
CA ALA A 225 8.31 10.54 7.24
C ALA A 225 7.97 10.20 8.69
N TYR A 226 8.93 9.74 9.49
CA TYR A 226 8.73 9.42 10.90
C TYR A 226 8.37 10.68 11.72
N PRO A 227 7.40 10.61 12.66
CA PRO A 227 6.68 9.43 13.16
C PRO A 227 5.42 9.03 12.37
N PHE A 228 5.30 9.46 11.12
CA PHE A 228 4.19 9.18 10.20
C PHE A 228 2.84 9.76 10.65
N THR A 229 2.82 10.61 11.68
CA THR A 229 1.61 11.26 12.17
C THR A 229 1.04 12.19 11.11
N GLU A 230 -0.29 12.32 11.08
CA GLU A 230 -1.00 13.21 10.15
C GLU A 230 -0.41 14.62 10.16
N ALA A 231 -0.20 15.21 11.35
CA ALA A 231 0.41 16.53 11.49
C ALA A 231 1.83 16.63 10.90
N LYS A 232 2.64 15.57 11.01
CA LYS A 232 3.98 15.52 10.42
C LYS A 232 3.90 15.44 8.90
N LEU A 233 2.99 14.63 8.37
CA LEU A 233 2.79 14.46 6.93
C LEU A 233 2.27 15.74 6.29
N GLU A 234 1.25 16.39 6.89
CA GLU A 234 0.76 17.69 6.45
C GLU A 234 1.86 18.76 6.42
N PHE A 235 2.75 18.74 7.42
CA PHE A 235 3.89 19.65 7.46
C PHE A 235 4.85 19.41 6.29
N LEU A 236 5.18 18.14 6.00
CA LEU A 236 6.07 17.78 4.89
C LEU A 236 5.44 18.09 3.53
N GLU A 237 4.14 17.86 3.37
CA GLU A 237 3.40 18.24 2.16
C GLU A 237 3.45 19.75 1.93
N LYS A 238 3.20 20.55 2.97
CA LYS A 238 3.32 22.02 2.89
C LYS A 238 4.74 22.46 2.52
N GLN A 239 5.77 21.86 3.12
CA GLN A 239 7.16 22.16 2.75
C GLN A 239 7.44 21.86 1.29
N MET A 240 7.01 20.68 0.81
CA MET A 240 7.18 20.26 -0.58
C MET A 240 6.45 21.19 -1.56
N GLU A 241 5.26 21.67 -1.21
CA GLU A 241 4.50 22.65 -2.00
C GLU A 241 5.22 24.01 -2.07
N GLU A 242 5.74 24.50 -0.95
CA GLU A 242 6.52 25.75 -0.93
C GLU A 242 7.82 25.63 -1.72
N GLU A 243 8.51 24.49 -1.65
CA GLU A 243 9.69 24.21 -2.47
C GLU A 243 9.34 24.16 -3.96
N ALA A 244 8.21 23.55 -4.32
CA ALA A 244 7.75 23.44 -5.70
C ALA A 244 7.47 24.80 -6.35
N LYS A 245 7.08 25.83 -5.60
CA LYS A 245 6.92 27.20 -6.12
C LYS A 245 8.20 27.78 -6.69
N ASN A 246 9.36 27.29 -6.25
CA ASN A 246 10.66 27.71 -6.74
C ASN A 246 11.16 26.88 -7.93
N LEU A 247 10.43 25.82 -8.31
CA LEU A 247 10.78 24.99 -9.46
C LEU A 247 10.28 25.64 -10.77
N PRO A 248 11.05 25.54 -11.86
CA PRO A 248 10.61 25.95 -13.18
C PRO A 248 9.35 25.19 -13.62
N ARG A 249 8.39 25.88 -14.25
CA ARG A 249 7.15 25.26 -14.74
C ARG A 249 7.38 24.21 -15.83
N SER A 250 8.48 24.34 -16.58
CA SER A 250 8.90 23.37 -17.59
C SER A 250 10.41 23.33 -17.71
N GLU A 251 10.94 22.17 -18.10
CA GLU A 251 12.38 21.91 -18.26
C GLU A 251 12.68 20.91 -19.38
N PHE A 252 13.88 21.00 -19.95
CA PHE A 252 14.41 20.02 -20.91
C PHE A 252 15.38 19.07 -20.21
N HIS A 253 15.12 17.76 -20.24
CA HIS A 253 15.93 16.75 -19.55
C HIS A 253 16.84 15.98 -20.51
N ILE A 254 18.15 15.87 -20.24
CA ILE A 254 19.13 15.21 -21.14
C ILE A 254 18.73 13.80 -21.64
N GLY A 255 17.98 13.04 -20.83
CA GLY A 255 17.49 11.70 -21.17
C GLY A 255 16.23 11.65 -22.03
N HIS A 256 15.62 12.79 -22.38
CA HIS A 256 14.33 12.84 -23.06
C HIS A 256 14.17 14.03 -24.01
N ARG A 257 13.61 13.85 -25.20
CA ARG A 257 13.64 14.90 -26.25
C ARG A 257 12.56 15.99 -26.09
N HIS A 258 11.41 15.66 -25.53
CA HIS A 258 10.33 16.62 -25.37
C HIS A 258 10.53 17.49 -24.11
N GLU A 259 9.90 18.66 -24.11
CA GLU A 259 9.82 19.51 -22.93
C GLU A 259 8.98 18.81 -21.85
N LEU A 260 9.47 18.80 -20.62
CA LEU A 260 8.77 18.24 -19.48
C LEU A 260 8.09 19.36 -18.70
N ASN A 261 6.83 19.15 -18.31
CA ASN A 261 6.05 20.09 -17.53
C ASN A 261 6.03 19.65 -16.07
N LEU A 262 6.16 20.61 -15.16
CA LEU A 262 6.00 20.34 -13.73
C LEU A 262 4.52 20.07 -13.43
N VAL A 263 4.24 18.87 -12.94
CA VAL A 263 2.89 18.39 -12.59
C VAL A 263 2.86 17.91 -11.14
N SER A 264 1.67 17.96 -10.56
CA SER A 264 1.32 17.42 -9.26
C SER A 264 0.04 16.60 -9.36
N GLU A 265 -0.32 15.89 -8.29
CA GLU A 265 -1.57 15.12 -8.22
C GLU A 265 -2.82 15.96 -8.53
N GLY A 266 -2.83 17.25 -8.16
CA GLY A 266 -3.93 18.17 -8.46
C GLY A 266 -3.95 18.72 -9.90
N THR A 267 -2.89 18.49 -10.68
CA THR A 267 -2.72 19.07 -12.03
C THR A 267 -2.54 18.01 -13.12
N GLY A 268 -2.88 16.75 -12.82
CA GLY A 268 -2.83 15.64 -13.78
C GLY A 268 -1.63 14.70 -13.62
N GLY A 269 -0.78 14.94 -12.64
CA GLY A 269 0.23 13.98 -12.18
C GLY A 269 -0.37 12.92 -11.26
N GLY A 270 0.43 11.93 -10.88
CA GLY A 270 0.06 10.87 -9.95
C GLY A 270 1.28 10.07 -9.52
N PRO A 271 1.11 8.90 -8.89
CA PRO A 271 2.22 7.98 -8.65
C PRO A 271 2.87 7.54 -9.97
N PHE A 272 4.20 7.61 -10.04
CA PHE A 272 4.96 7.32 -11.26
C PHE A 272 6.21 6.50 -10.98
N ILE A 273 6.81 5.92 -12.02
CA ILE A 273 8.17 5.38 -11.97
C ILE A 273 9.08 6.34 -12.71
N CYS A 274 10.03 6.93 -12.01
CA CYS A 274 10.97 7.87 -12.60
C CYS A 274 11.83 7.17 -13.65
N CYS A 275 11.75 7.64 -14.90
CA CYS A 275 12.47 7.06 -16.03
C CYS A 275 14.00 7.25 -15.96
N ASP A 276 14.50 8.07 -15.02
CA ASP A 276 15.93 8.32 -14.85
C ASP A 276 16.58 7.40 -13.82
N CYS A 277 15.91 7.12 -12.72
CA CYS A 277 16.46 6.34 -11.60
C CYS A 277 15.71 5.02 -11.33
N ASP A 278 14.65 4.72 -12.07
CA ASP A 278 13.76 3.57 -11.90
C ASP A 278 13.14 3.46 -10.49
N GLU A 279 13.13 4.56 -9.73
CA GLU A 279 12.47 4.62 -8.43
C GLU A 279 11.05 5.17 -8.54
N GLN A 280 10.17 4.64 -7.70
CA GLN A 280 8.80 5.15 -7.56
C GLN A 280 8.81 6.59 -7.04
N GLY A 281 8.07 7.47 -7.71
CA GLY A 281 7.79 8.84 -7.30
C GLY A 281 6.31 9.06 -6.99
N SER A 282 6.05 10.12 -6.23
CA SER A 282 4.71 10.61 -5.89
C SER A 282 4.79 12.11 -5.57
N GLY A 283 3.68 12.83 -5.66
CA GLY A 283 3.66 14.28 -5.45
C GLY A 283 4.04 15.03 -6.73
N TRP A 284 5.15 15.79 -6.69
CA TRP A 284 5.62 16.59 -7.81
C TRP A 284 6.50 15.79 -8.78
N ALA A 285 6.28 15.96 -10.08
CA ALA A 285 7.01 15.29 -11.16
C ALA A 285 7.23 16.24 -12.35
N TYR A 286 8.24 15.97 -13.17
CA TYR A 286 8.33 16.54 -14.50
C TYR A 286 7.84 15.49 -15.51
N GLN A 287 6.75 15.80 -16.21
CA GLN A 287 6.06 14.90 -17.13
C GLN A 287 6.05 15.44 -18.56
N CYS A 288 6.38 14.59 -19.52
CA CYS A 288 6.14 14.83 -20.94
C CYS A 288 4.66 14.52 -21.26
N LEU A 289 3.89 15.53 -21.62
CA LEU A 289 2.48 15.36 -21.96
C LEU A 289 2.26 14.65 -23.32
N GLU A 290 3.31 14.53 -24.14
CA GLU A 290 3.23 13.88 -25.46
C GLU A 290 3.40 12.36 -25.37
N CYS A 291 4.26 11.87 -24.48
CA CYS A 291 4.60 10.45 -24.41
C CYS A 291 4.57 9.82 -23.01
N GLY A 292 4.23 10.59 -21.97
CA GLY A 292 4.15 10.10 -20.59
C GLY A 292 5.51 9.81 -19.93
N TYR A 293 6.60 10.41 -20.42
CA TYR A 293 7.91 10.31 -19.76
C TYR A 293 7.89 11.11 -18.45
N GLU A 294 8.24 10.48 -17.33
CA GLU A 294 8.15 11.09 -15.99
C GLU A 294 9.45 10.97 -15.22
N VAL A 295 9.88 12.05 -14.57
CA VAL A 295 11.07 12.05 -13.69
C VAL A 295 10.81 12.85 -12.43
N HIS A 296 11.52 12.47 -11.35
CA HIS A 296 11.51 13.27 -10.13
C HIS A 296 12.11 14.66 -10.40
N PRO A 297 11.67 15.72 -9.68
CA PRO A 297 12.30 17.04 -9.75
C PRO A 297 13.82 17.00 -9.54
N LYS A 298 14.29 16.19 -8.57
CA LYS A 298 15.72 15.99 -8.29
C LYS A 298 16.50 15.22 -9.37
N CYS A 299 15.80 14.52 -10.27
CA CYS A 299 16.41 13.74 -11.36
C CYS A 299 16.50 14.54 -12.67
N VAL A 300 15.98 15.78 -12.70
CA VAL A 300 16.10 16.64 -13.87
C VAL A 300 17.54 17.10 -14.03
N ARG A 301 18.14 16.75 -15.18
CA ARG A 301 19.42 17.29 -15.65
C ARG A 301 19.13 18.20 -16.83
N ALA A 302 18.93 19.49 -16.51
CA ALA A 302 18.53 20.53 -17.45
C ALA A 302 19.56 20.69 -18.58
N VAL A 303 19.08 20.86 -19.82
CA VAL A 303 19.91 21.17 -20.99
C VAL A 303 19.27 22.23 -21.87
N ASP A 304 20.09 23.02 -22.55
CA ASP A 304 19.59 24.05 -23.47
C ASP A 304 18.85 23.42 -24.66
N ARG A 305 17.74 24.07 -25.06
CA ARG A 305 16.89 23.66 -26.21
C ARG A 305 17.69 23.38 -27.49
N GLY A 306 18.78 24.12 -27.72
CA GLY A 306 19.64 23.95 -28.91
C GLY A 306 20.40 22.63 -28.95
N SER A 307 20.66 22.02 -27.80
CA SER A 307 21.46 20.78 -27.68
C SER A 307 20.64 19.51 -27.95
N MET A 308 19.31 19.57 -27.87
CA MET A 308 18.40 18.43 -28.04
C MET A 308 17.92 18.24 -29.48
N ILE A 309 17.91 19.30 -30.29
CA ILE A 309 17.49 19.26 -31.70
C ILE A 309 18.55 18.61 -32.61
N GLN A 310 19.77 18.40 -32.11
CA GLN A 310 20.91 17.85 -32.88
C GLN A 310 21.13 16.33 -32.73
N ARG A 311 20.26 15.60 -32.02
CA ARG A 311 20.38 14.14 -31.80
C ARG A 311 19.16 13.33 -32.25
#